data_AF-A0A7K3WNG8-F1
#
_entry.id   AF-A0A7K3WNG8-F1
#
_cell.length_a   1.000
_cell.length_b   1.000
_cell.length_c   1.000
_cell.angle_alpha   90.00
_cell.angle_beta   90.00
_cell.angle_gamma   90.00
#
_symmetry.space_group_name_H-M   'P 1'
#
loop_
_entity.id
_entity.type
_entity.pdbx_description
1 polymer ?
#
loop_
_entity_poly.entity_id
_entity_poly.type
_entity_poly.pdbx_seq_one_letter_code
_entity_poly.pdbx_strand_id
1 'polypeptide(L)'
;MNCKFYIWTTLILLVGCNTNNTDYEKIASYQDNSVIPLETSVDENTRVLLIFPHADDEITCVGLASYLKEKGATIHLLTLGHNPETEINETRIEELKCAATKIGVEKLEI
;
A
#
# COMPACT_ATOMS: atom_id res chain seq x y z
N MET A 1 -3.14 -21.45 -49.39
CA MET A 1 -4.34 -20.84 -48.79
C MET A 1 -4.14 -20.46 -47.31
N ASN A 2 -2.90 -20.26 -46.83
CA ASN A 2 -2.61 -20.23 -45.38
C ASN A 2 -2.14 -18.87 -44.85
N CYS A 3 -1.54 -18.00 -45.65
CA CYS A 3 -1.02 -16.70 -45.15
C CYS A 3 -2.13 -15.75 -44.66
N LYS A 4 -3.32 -15.77 -45.28
CA LYS A 4 -4.43 -14.92 -44.83
C LYS A 4 -4.90 -15.34 -43.43
N PHE A 5 -5.01 -16.64 -43.15
CA PHE A 5 -5.47 -17.10 -41.83
C PHE A 5 -4.55 -16.66 -40.68
N TYR A 6 -3.23 -16.68 -40.90
CA TYR A 6 -2.23 -16.23 -39.91
C TYR A 6 -2.25 -14.71 -39.67
N ILE A 7 -2.49 -13.91 -40.71
CA ILE A 7 -2.58 -12.44 -40.57
C ILE A 7 -3.80 -12.07 -39.71
N TRP A 8 -4.94 -12.73 -39.94
CA TRP A 8 -6.17 -12.46 -39.20
C TRP A 8 -6.10 -12.94 -37.75
N THR A 9 -5.49 -14.10 -37.46
CA THR A 9 -5.26 -14.54 -36.08
C THR A 9 -4.28 -13.63 -35.32
N THR A 10 -3.24 -13.12 -36.00
CA THR A 10 -2.29 -12.16 -35.39
C THR A 10 -2.96 -10.81 -35.11
N LEU A 11 -3.85 -10.33 -35.98
CA LEU A 11 -4.61 -9.10 -35.76
C LEU A 11 -5.58 -9.25 -34.57
N ILE A 12 -6.27 -10.38 -34.43
CA ILE A 12 -7.22 -10.63 -33.33
C ILE A 12 -6.50 -10.68 -31.98
N LEU A 13 -5.27 -11.23 -31.93
CA LEU A 13 -4.43 -11.22 -30.73
C LEU A 13 -3.97 -9.81 -30.32
N LEU A 14 -3.78 -8.89 -31.27
CA LEU A 14 -3.39 -7.50 -31.00
C LEU A 14 -4.55 -6.63 -30.47
N VAL A 15 -5.81 -6.95 -30.82
CA VAL A 15 -7.00 -6.24 -30.32
C VAL A 15 -7.45 -6.77 -28.94
N GLY A 16 -6.98 -7.96 -28.54
CA GLY A 16 -7.27 -8.56 -27.23
C GLY A 16 -6.56 -7.92 -26.03
N CYS A 17 -5.53 -7.11 -26.26
CA CYS A 17 -4.89 -6.28 -25.23
C CYS A 17 -5.65 -4.97 -25.04
N ASN A 18 -6.95 -5.03 -24.76
CA ASN A 18 -7.63 -3.88 -24.18
C ASN A 18 -7.25 -3.88 -22.70
N THR A 19 -6.10 -3.28 -22.40
CA THR A 19 -5.58 -3.16 -21.04
C THR A 19 -6.59 -2.38 -20.22
N ASN A 20 -7.31 -3.08 -19.34
CA ASN A 20 -7.98 -2.46 -18.18
C ASN A 20 -6.89 -1.86 -17.29
N ASN A 21 -6.29 -0.76 -17.73
CA ASN A 21 -5.33 -0.02 -16.94
C ASN A 21 -6.12 0.71 -15.87
N THR A 22 -5.70 0.54 -14.62
CA THR A 22 -6.19 1.34 -13.50
C THR A 22 -6.01 2.81 -13.83
N ASP A 23 -7.11 3.56 -13.78
CA ASP A 23 -7.12 5.01 -14.04
C ASP A 23 -6.62 5.75 -12.79
N TYR A 24 -5.29 5.86 -12.67
CA TYR A 24 -4.64 6.54 -11.56
C TYR A 24 -4.95 8.04 -11.52
N GLU A 25 -5.24 8.68 -12.66
CA GLU A 25 -5.61 10.10 -12.72
C GLU A 25 -6.97 10.33 -12.05
N LYS A 26 -7.94 9.45 -12.32
CA LYS A 26 -9.25 9.50 -11.68
C LYS A 26 -9.18 9.23 -10.18
N ILE A 27 -8.33 8.29 -9.74
CA ILE A 27 -8.12 8.02 -8.30
C ILE A 27 -7.54 9.26 -7.61
N ALA A 28 -6.48 9.85 -8.18
CA ALA A 28 -5.85 11.06 -7.65
C ALA A 28 -6.87 12.21 -7.57
N SER A 29 -7.62 12.45 -8.65
CA SER A 29 -8.67 13.47 -8.67
C SER A 29 -9.73 13.25 -7.59
N TYR A 30 -10.14 12.00 -7.36
CA TYR A 30 -11.09 11.71 -6.27
C TYR A 30 -10.47 11.99 -4.91
N GLN A 31 -9.22 11.59 -4.67
CA GLN A 31 -8.52 11.85 -3.41
C GLN A 31 -8.38 13.34 -3.13
N ASP A 32 -7.95 14.13 -4.13
CA ASP A 32 -7.74 15.57 -4.02
C ASP A 32 -9.02 16.36 -3.69
N ASN A 33 -10.18 15.83 -4.08
CA ASN A 33 -11.47 16.52 -3.93
C ASN A 33 -12.40 15.94 -2.87
N SER A 34 -12.17 14.71 -2.40
CA SER A 34 -13.06 14.02 -1.44
C SER A 34 -12.45 13.81 -0.06
N VAL A 35 -11.11 13.84 0.04
CA VAL A 35 -10.41 13.63 1.31
C VAL A 35 -10.23 14.98 2.00
N ILE A 36 -10.77 15.09 3.22
CA ILE A 36 -10.62 16.28 4.04
C ILE A 36 -9.14 16.41 4.46
N PRO A 37 -8.53 17.60 4.36
CA PRO A 37 -7.17 17.82 4.85
C PRO A 37 -7.03 17.44 6.31
N LEU A 38 -5.86 16.90 6.69
CA LEU A 38 -5.56 16.63 8.09
C LEU A 38 -5.48 17.95 8.86
N GLU A 39 -6.33 18.13 9.87
CA GLU A 39 -6.40 19.36 10.67
C GLU A 39 -5.37 19.41 11.82
N THR A 40 -4.68 18.29 12.09
CA THR A 40 -3.70 18.18 13.17
C THR A 40 -2.34 18.71 12.77
N SER A 41 -1.74 19.57 13.60
CA SER A 41 -0.34 19.99 13.47
C SER A 41 0.60 18.86 13.85
N VAL A 42 1.62 18.61 13.02
CA VAL A 42 2.59 17.54 13.19
C VAL A 42 3.98 18.14 13.09
N ASP A 43 4.85 17.73 14.01
CA ASP A 43 6.23 18.19 14.15
C ASP A 43 7.16 17.05 14.57
N GLU A 44 8.44 17.36 14.81
CA GLU A 44 9.46 16.41 15.25
C GLU A 44 9.23 15.79 16.63
N ASN A 45 8.35 16.37 17.44
CA ASN A 45 8.02 15.86 18.78
C ASN A 45 6.82 14.91 18.74
N THR A 46 6.12 14.84 17.60
CA THR A 46 4.93 14.03 17.43
C THR A 46 5.27 12.55 17.36
N ARG A 47 4.57 11.74 18.15
CA ARG A 47 4.70 10.27 18.19
C ARG A 47 3.41 9.65 17.68
N VAL A 48 3.52 8.75 16.72
CA VAL A 48 2.38 8.05 16.10
C VAL A 48 2.54 6.56 16.37
N LEU A 49 1.47 5.93 16.87
CA LEU A 49 1.38 4.49 17.01
C LEU A 49 0.34 3.96 16.03
N LEU A 50 0.79 3.16 15.07
CA LEU A 50 -0.05 2.40 14.17
C LEU A 50 -0.34 1.04 14.80
N ILE A 51 -1.61 0.65 14.88
CA ILE A 51 -2.03 -0.63 15.49
C ILE A 51 -2.90 -1.38 14.49
N PHE A 52 -2.48 -2.60 14.14
CA PHE A 52 -3.18 -3.42 13.16
C PHE A 52 -3.35 -4.87 13.61
N PRO A 53 -4.47 -5.53 13.24
CA PRO A 53 -4.68 -6.91 13.59
C PRO A 53 -3.76 -7.86 12.81
N HIS A 54 -3.50 -7.59 11.53
CA HIS A 54 -2.63 -8.43 10.71
C HIS A 54 -1.52 -7.60 10.05
N ALA A 55 -0.42 -8.26 9.71
CA ALA A 55 0.50 -7.70 8.72
C ALA A 55 -0.26 -7.49 7.42
N ASP A 56 0.10 -6.46 6.64
CA ASP A 56 -0.53 -5.87 5.44
C ASP A 56 -1.63 -4.83 5.67
N ASP A 57 -2.31 -4.85 6.81
CA ASP A 57 -3.33 -3.85 7.13
C ASP A 57 -2.72 -2.44 7.18
N GLU A 58 -1.42 -2.31 7.51
CA GLU A 58 -0.70 -1.03 7.54
C GLU A 58 -0.62 -0.33 6.18
N ILE A 59 -0.76 -1.08 5.09
CA ILE A 59 -0.75 -0.52 3.74
C ILE A 59 -1.94 0.43 3.52
N THR A 60 -3.06 0.20 4.21
CA THR A 60 -4.24 1.06 4.10
C THR A 60 -3.99 2.50 4.53
N CYS A 61 -3.05 2.73 5.46
CA CYS A 61 -2.71 4.05 5.98
C CYS A 61 -1.31 4.54 5.57
N VAL A 62 -0.65 3.86 4.63
CA VAL A 62 0.75 4.18 4.29
C VAL A 62 0.94 5.62 3.84
N GLY A 63 -0.01 6.17 3.08
CA GLY A 63 0.03 7.56 2.63
C GLY A 63 0.02 8.55 3.80
N LEU A 64 -0.80 8.27 4.82
CA LEU A 64 -0.84 9.09 6.03
C LEU A 64 0.45 8.93 6.84
N ALA A 65 0.94 7.70 7.04
CA ALA A 65 2.18 7.47 7.78
C ALA A 65 3.38 8.18 7.12
N SER A 66 3.50 8.11 5.81
CA SER A 66 4.52 8.82 5.04
C SER A 66 4.39 10.34 5.19
N TYR A 67 3.18 10.89 5.05
CA TYR A 67 2.94 12.32 5.28
C TYR A 67 3.36 12.77 6.68
N LEU A 68 2.98 12.01 7.72
CA LEU A 68 3.36 12.31 9.10
C LEU A 68 4.88 12.24 9.32
N LYS A 69 5.54 11.25 8.71
CA LYS A 69 7.01 11.10 8.76
C LYS A 69 7.72 12.28 8.07
N GLU A 70 7.22 12.74 6.92
CA GLU A 70 7.74 13.92 6.22
C GLU A 70 7.61 15.21 7.05
N LYS A 71 6.61 15.29 7.94
CA LYS A 71 6.45 16.38 8.91
C LYS A 71 7.34 16.25 10.15
N GLY A 72 8.11 15.17 10.26
CA GLY A 72 9.05 14.93 11.37
C GLY A 72 8.56 13.95 12.42
N ALA A 73 7.33 13.44 12.33
CA ALA A 73 6.81 12.54 13.35
C ALA A 73 7.61 11.23 13.43
N THR A 74 7.77 10.69 14.63
CA THR A 74 8.24 9.32 14.80
C THR A 74 7.08 8.34 14.72
N ILE A 75 7.19 7.36 13.83
CA ILE A 75 6.18 6.32 13.59
C ILE A 75 6.61 5.01 14.25
N HIS A 76 5.74 4.45 15.09
CA HIS A 76 5.84 3.09 15.63
C HIS A 76 4.70 2.23 15.08
N LEU A 77 4.93 0.92 14.98
CA LEU A 77 3.97 -0.05 14.47
C LEU A 77 3.82 -1.22 15.43
N LEU A 78 2.58 -1.57 15.76
CA LEU A 78 2.19 -2.76 16.50
C LEU A 78 1.24 -3.60 15.64
N THR A 79 1.64 -4.83 15.34
CA THR A 79 0.78 -5.84 14.70
C THR A 79 0.32 -6.85 15.75
N LEU A 80 -0.95 -7.24 15.77
CA LEU A 80 -1.49 -8.14 16.80
C LEU A 80 -1.41 -9.61 16.32
N GLY A 81 -0.19 -10.15 16.23
CA GLY A 81 0.09 -11.46 15.61
C GLY A 81 0.23 -12.65 16.57
N HIS A 82 -0.14 -12.48 17.85
CA HIS A 82 0.19 -13.42 18.92
C HIS A 82 -0.88 -14.49 19.25
N ASN A 83 -2.09 -14.40 18.67
CA ASN A 83 -3.13 -15.41 18.90
C ASN A 83 -2.87 -16.63 17.99
N PRO A 84 -3.00 -17.88 18.45
CA PRO A 84 -2.93 -19.07 17.59
C PRO A 84 -3.80 -19.01 16.32
N GLU A 85 -4.92 -18.29 16.35
CA GLU A 85 -5.79 -18.09 15.18
C GLU A 85 -5.30 -16.98 14.21
N THR A 86 -4.42 -16.10 14.68
CA THR A 86 -3.82 -14.99 13.91
C THR A 86 -2.30 -15.06 13.89
N GLU A 87 -1.72 -16.24 14.17
CA GLU A 87 -0.28 -16.43 14.28
C GLU A 87 0.37 -16.07 12.95
N ILE A 88 1.22 -15.06 13.01
CA ILE A 88 1.92 -14.58 11.83
C ILE A 88 3.10 -15.52 11.53
N ASN A 89 3.06 -16.13 10.34
CA ASN A 89 4.15 -16.99 9.92
C ASN A 89 5.44 -16.19 9.60
N GLU A 90 6.58 -16.87 9.55
CA GLU A 90 7.89 -16.24 9.33
C GLU A 90 7.96 -15.41 8.04
N THR A 91 7.35 -15.87 6.95
CA THR A 91 7.32 -15.12 5.68
C THR A 91 6.59 -13.79 5.83
N ARG A 92 5.44 -13.80 6.49
CA ARG A 92 4.65 -12.60 6.78
C ARG A 92 5.37 -11.64 7.72
N ILE A 93 6.16 -12.15 8.67
CA ILE A 93 7.04 -11.33 9.52
C ILE A 93 8.09 -10.59 8.68
N GLU A 94 8.75 -11.28 7.73
CA GLU A 94 9.76 -10.66 6.88
C GLU A 94 9.15 -9.63 5.91
N GLU A 95 7.97 -9.91 5.37
CA GLU A 95 7.21 -8.95 4.57
C GLU A 95 6.84 -7.69 5.38
N LEU A 96 6.35 -7.87 6.60
CA LEU A 96 6.03 -6.79 7.52
C LEU A 96 7.25 -5.94 7.87
N LYS A 97 8.41 -6.57 8.16
CA LYS A 97 9.67 -5.84 8.41
C LYS A 97 10.09 -5.02 7.19
N CYS A 98 9.94 -5.58 5.99
CA CYS A 98 10.23 -4.87 4.74
C CYS A 98 9.30 -3.65 4.58
N ALA A 99 8.00 -3.84 4.77
CA ALA A 99 7.01 -2.77 4.70
C ALA A 99 7.29 -1.67 5.75
N ALA A 100 7.48 -2.05 7.01
CA ALA A 100 7.81 -1.13 8.11
C ALA A 100 9.06 -0.29 7.81
N THR A 101 10.10 -0.91 7.23
CA THR A 101 11.32 -0.21 6.81
C THR A 101 11.03 0.82 5.72
N LYS A 102 10.19 0.49 4.73
CA LYS A 102 9.82 1.42 3.65
C LYS A 102 8.94 2.57 4.13
N ILE A 103 8.10 2.33 5.13
CA ILE A 103 7.28 3.35 5.79
C ILE A 103 8.14 4.28 6.67
N GLY A 104 9.31 3.83 7.11
CA GLY A 104 10.17 4.58 8.04
C GLY A 104 9.75 4.44 9.50
N VAL A 105 9.18 3.28 9.83
CA VAL A 105 8.87 2.87 11.21
C VAL A 105 10.16 2.74 12.02
N GLU A 106 10.19 3.36 13.20
CA GLU A 106 11.36 3.30 14.09
C GLU A 106 11.30 2.11 15.05
N LYS A 107 10.09 1.67 15.40
CA LYS A 107 9.88 0.51 16.27
C LYS A 107 8.73 -0.33 15.75
N LEU A 108 9.02 -1.60 15.48
CA LEU A 108 8.04 -2.62 15.10
C LEU A 108 7.88 -3.61 16.26
N GLU A 109 6.64 -3.80 16.67
CA GLU A 109 6.20 -4.85 17.59
C GLU A 109 5.15 -5.72 16.88
N ILE A 110 5.16 -7.02 17.18
CA ILE A 110 4.30 -8.07 16.63
C ILE A 110 3.68 -8.79 17.82
#